data_AF-A0A6N4TLE8-F1
#
_entry.id   AF-A0A6N4TLE8-F1
#
_cell.length_a   1.000
_cell.length_b   1.000
_cell.length_c   1.000
_cell.angle_alpha   90.00
_cell.angle_beta   90.00
_cell.angle_gamma   90.00
#
_symmetry.space_group_name_H-M   'P 1'
#
loop_
_entity.id
_entity.type
_entity.pdbx_description
1 polymer ?
#
loop_
_entity_poly.entity_id
_entity_poly.type
_entity_poly.pdbx_seq_one_letter_code
_entity_poly.pdbx_strand_id
1 'polypeptide(L)'
;MIEEMHKQQLMEYAEEVLQPLLAEDIAIMDTKTNEDGDTNIWLVEMEDGEEYWLLEGAYPMNIYKKSGILNNAGRAFEVHLQFIENMDNKEETMDRFQMINL
;
A
#
# COMPACT_ATOMS: atom_id res chain seq x y z
N MET A 1 -15.91 -13.84 11.04
CA MET A 1 -16.71 -12.60 11.23
C MET A 1 -15.82 -11.37 11.26
N ILE A 2 -14.79 -11.30 12.13
CA ILE A 2 -13.86 -10.15 12.15
C ILE A 2 -13.02 -10.10 10.87
N GLU A 3 -12.47 -11.25 10.43
CA GLU A 3 -11.64 -11.33 9.22
C GLU A 3 -12.40 -10.95 7.94
N GLU A 4 -13.62 -11.46 7.75
CA GLU A 4 -14.45 -11.13 6.58
C GLU A 4 -14.82 -9.64 6.52
N MET A 5 -15.13 -9.04 7.67
CA MET A 5 -15.38 -7.61 7.76
C MET A 5 -14.11 -6.79 7.43
N HIS A 6 -12.95 -7.26 7.88
CA HIS A 6 -11.66 -6.63 7.57
C HIS A 6 -11.36 -6.67 6.08
N LYS A 7 -11.52 -7.84 5.44
CA LYS A 7 -11.38 -7.98 3.98
C LYS A 7 -12.31 -7.05 3.22
N GLN A 8 -13.57 -6.95 3.64
CA GLN A 8 -14.52 -6.02 3.03
C GLN A 8 -14.05 -4.56 3.13
N GLN A 9 -13.53 -4.13 4.29
CA GLN A 9 -12.99 -2.77 4.45
C GLN A 9 -11.79 -2.49 3.53
N LEU A 10 -10.92 -3.49 3.35
CA LEU A 10 -9.79 -3.38 2.43
C LEU A 10 -10.23 -3.34 0.97
N MET A 11 -11.26 -4.10 0.60
CA MET A 11 -11.87 -4.03 -0.73
C MET A 11 -12.52 -2.67 -0.98
N GLU A 12 -13.31 -2.15 -0.04
CA GLU A 12 -13.91 -0.82 -0.12
C GLU A 12 -12.83 0.27 -0.31
N TYR A 13 -11.72 0.18 0.43
CA TYR A 13 -10.57 1.07 0.22
C TYR A 13 -9.98 0.95 -1.20
N ALA A 14 -9.79 -0.27 -1.70
CA ALA A 14 -9.27 -0.48 -3.05
C ALA A 14 -10.20 0.12 -4.12
N GLU A 15 -11.51 -0.05 -3.97
CA GLU A 15 -12.53 0.54 -4.85
C GLU A 15 -12.50 2.07 -4.82
N GLU A 16 -12.34 2.67 -3.63
CA GLU A 16 -12.22 4.14 -3.50
C GLU A 16 -10.99 4.70 -4.22
N VAL A 17 -9.86 3.97 -4.19
CA VAL A 17 -8.62 4.41 -4.83
C VAL A 17 -8.59 4.12 -6.33
N LEU A 18 -9.16 2.99 -6.77
CA LEU A 18 -9.07 2.48 -8.15
C LEU A 18 -10.32 2.75 -8.99
N GLN A 19 -11.16 3.71 -8.59
CA GLN A 19 -12.39 4.05 -9.30
C GLN A 19 -12.18 4.18 -10.82
N PRO A 20 -13.12 3.65 -11.64
CA PRO A 20 -14.44 3.13 -11.26
C PRO A 20 -14.50 1.61 -10.99
N LEU A 21 -13.36 0.92 -10.83
CA LEU A 21 -13.33 -0.55 -10.72
C LEU A 21 -13.86 -1.06 -9.38
N LEU A 22 -14.54 -2.21 -9.41
CA LEU A 22 -15.00 -2.96 -8.24
C LEU A 22 -14.02 -4.08 -7.88
N ALA A 23 -13.84 -4.34 -6.59
CA ALA A 23 -12.99 -5.45 -6.12
C ALA A 23 -13.81 -6.75 -6.10
N GLU A 24 -13.29 -7.82 -6.68
CA GLU A 24 -13.95 -9.13 -6.74
C GLU A 24 -13.45 -10.08 -5.63
N ASP A 25 -12.15 -10.06 -5.34
CA ASP A 25 -11.55 -10.92 -4.31
C ASP A 25 -10.38 -10.22 -3.62
N ILE A 26 -10.07 -10.69 -2.40
CA ILE A 26 -8.90 -10.27 -1.65
C ILE A 26 -8.32 -11.42 -0.81
N ALA A 27 -7.01 -11.62 -0.92
CA ALA A 27 -6.28 -12.64 -0.18
C ALA A 27 -5.00 -12.08 0.43
N ILE A 28 -4.68 -12.48 1.66
CA ILE A 28 -3.37 -12.19 2.26
C ILE A 28 -2.33 -13.10 1.62
N MET A 29 -1.25 -12.51 1.11
CA MET A 29 -0.21 -13.25 0.38
C MET A 29 1.09 -13.36 1.16
N ASP A 30 1.41 -12.35 1.96
CA ASP A 30 2.65 -12.29 2.73
C ASP A 30 2.50 -11.31 3.90
N THR A 31 3.36 -11.46 4.90
CA THR A 31 3.53 -10.49 5.99
C THR A 31 5.01 -10.22 6.15
N LYS A 32 5.39 -8.94 6.07
CA LYS A 32 6.77 -8.48 6.27
C LYS A 32 6.87 -7.76 7.61
N THR A 33 7.85 -8.15 8.41
CA THR A 33 8.16 -7.51 9.69
C THR A 33 9.47 -6.75 9.56
N ASN A 34 9.47 -5.49 9.96
CA ASN A 34 10.68 -4.67 10.11
C ASN A 34 10.70 -3.97 11.47
N GLU A 35 11.56 -2.97 11.63
CA GLU A 35 11.70 -2.22 12.88
C GLU A 35 10.47 -1.36 13.23
N ASP A 36 9.71 -0.93 12.22
CA ASP A 36 8.52 -0.10 12.39
C ASP A 36 7.24 -0.92 12.62
N GLY A 37 7.26 -2.21 12.29
CA GLY A 37 6.22 -3.17 12.61
C GLY A 37 5.91 -4.16 11.49
N ASP A 38 4.73 -4.77 11.58
CA ASP A 38 4.24 -5.71 10.58
C ASP A 38 3.51 -4.98 9.45
N THR A 39 3.75 -5.42 8.22
CA THR A 39 3.04 -5.02 7.01
C THR A 39 2.49 -6.26 6.31
N ASN A 40 1.17 -6.37 6.26
CA ASN A 40 0.46 -7.37 5.49
C ASN A 40 0.37 -6.93 4.03
N ILE A 41 0.66 -7.86 3.13
CA ILE A 41 0.57 -7.65 1.69
C ILE A 41 -0.61 -8.48 1.18
N TRP A 42 -1.65 -7.78 0.76
CA TRP A 42 -2.87 -8.34 0.23
C TRP A 42 -2.83 -8.29 -1.31
N LEU A 43 -3.33 -9.34 -1.95
CA LEU A 43 -3.62 -9.35 -3.38
C LEU A 43 -5.10 -9.05 -3.57
N VAL A 44 -5.40 -7.97 -4.28
CA VAL A 44 -6.77 -7.58 -4.66
C VAL A 44 -6.95 -7.87 -6.14
N GLU A 45 -7.98 -8.63 -6.49
CA GLU A 45 -8.42 -8.84 -7.88
C GLU A 45 -9.61 -7.93 -8.16
N MET A 46 -9.54 -7.17 -9.26
CA MET A 46 -10.59 -6.26 -9.69
C MET A 46 -11.45 -6.88 -10.78
N GLU A 47 -12.64 -6.32 -11.04
CA GLU A 47 -13.61 -6.82 -12.04
C GLU A 47 -13.09 -6.87 -13.49
N ASP A 48 -11.99 -6.17 -13.80
CA ASP A 48 -11.33 -6.23 -15.11
C ASP A 48 -10.30 -7.37 -15.22
N GLY A 49 -10.14 -8.16 -14.16
CA GLY A 49 -9.17 -9.25 -14.04
C GLY A 49 -7.75 -8.77 -13.73
N GLU A 50 -7.55 -7.47 -13.47
CA GLU A 50 -6.25 -6.95 -13.05
C GLU A 50 -6.04 -7.13 -11.55
N GLU A 51 -4.80 -7.39 -11.19
CA GLU A 51 -4.38 -7.66 -9.82
C GLU A 51 -3.57 -6.49 -9.24
N TYR A 52 -3.74 -6.23 -7.95
CA TYR A 52 -3.07 -5.16 -7.22
C TYR A 52 -2.54 -5.64 -5.87
N TRP A 53 -1.39 -5.11 -5.46
CA TRP A 53 -0.86 -5.28 -4.12
C TRP A 53 -1.36 -4.16 -3.23
N LEU A 54 -2.11 -4.49 -2.18
CA LEU A 54 -2.50 -3.57 -1.12
C LEU A 54 -1.61 -3.84 0.09
N LEU A 55 -0.92 -2.80 0.57
CA LEU A 55 -0.02 -2.88 1.72
C LEU A 55 -0.67 -2.22 2.92
N GLU A 56 -0.93 -3.02 3.95
CA GLU A 56 -1.56 -2.62 5.20
C GLU A 56 -0.56 -2.84 6.34
N GLY A 57 -0.28 -1.82 7.15
CA GLY A 57 0.54 -2.03 8.34
C GLY A 57 1.07 -0.77 8.99
N ALA A 58 2.35 -0.82 9.38
CA ALA A 58 3.08 0.22 10.09
C ALA A 58 3.15 1.57 9.35
N TYR A 59 2.85 1.58 8.04
CA TYR A 59 2.91 2.76 7.19
C TYR A 59 1.56 3.08 6.55
N PRO A 60 1.38 4.29 5.98
CA PRO A 60 0.17 4.64 5.27
C PRO A 60 -0.18 3.62 4.19
N MET A 61 -1.42 3.14 4.21
CA MET A 61 -1.90 2.15 3.26
C MET A 61 -1.72 2.66 1.82
N ASN A 62 -1.24 1.77 0.95
CA ASN A 62 -1.02 2.06 -0.45
C ASN A 62 -1.34 0.86 -1.33
N ILE A 63 -1.69 1.15 -2.59
CA ILE A 63 -2.03 0.15 -3.60
C ILE A 63 -1.11 0.27 -4.83
N TYR A 64 -0.63 -0.86 -5.33
CA TYR A 64 0.28 -0.92 -6.47
C TYR A 64 -0.18 -1.94 -7.49
N LYS A 65 -0.23 -1.55 -8.76
CA LYS A 65 -0.59 -2.48 -9.85
C LYS A 65 0.43 -3.62 -9.96
N LYS A 66 -0.04 -4.87 -9.89
CA LYS A 66 0.80 -6.06 -10.07
C LYS A 66 1.17 -6.22 -11.54
N SER A 67 2.29 -5.61 -11.91
CA SER A 67 2.77 -5.62 -13.30
C SER A 67 4.27 -5.42 -13.39
N GLY A 68 4.90 -5.95 -14.43
CA GLY A 68 6.33 -5.77 -14.71
C GLY A 68 7.22 -6.10 -13.50
N ILE A 69 7.98 -5.10 -13.02
CA ILE A 69 8.87 -5.25 -11.86
C ILE A 69 8.10 -5.51 -10.55
N LEU A 70 6.83 -5.11 -10.49
CA LEU A 70 5.96 -5.29 -9.32
C LEU A 70 5.15 -6.59 -9.42
N ASN A 71 5.55 -7.57 -10.24
CA ASN A 71 4.85 -8.85 -10.28
C ASN A 71 5.05 -9.71 -9.01
N ASN A 72 5.91 -9.26 -8.08
CA ASN A 72 6.23 -9.93 -6.83
C ASN A 72 5.89 -9.04 -5.63
N ALA A 73 5.22 -9.61 -4.62
CA ALA A 73 4.81 -8.93 -3.39
C ALA A 73 5.99 -8.28 -2.63
N GLY A 74 7.12 -8.97 -2.51
CA GLY A 74 8.32 -8.44 -1.86
C GLY A 74 8.86 -7.20 -2.59
N ARG A 75 8.80 -7.18 -3.93
CA ARG A 75 9.23 -6.02 -4.70
C ARG A 75 8.27 -4.82 -4.55
N ALA A 76 6.97 -5.08 -4.42
CA ALA A 76 6.00 -4.03 -4.08
C ALA A 76 6.27 -3.44 -2.69
N PHE A 77 6.62 -4.28 -1.71
CA PHE A 77 7.03 -3.83 -0.37
C PHE A 77 8.30 -2.97 -0.38
N GLU A 78 9.35 -3.39 -1.10
CA GLU A 78 10.57 -2.58 -1.21
C GLU A 78 10.29 -1.19 -1.83
N VAL A 79 9.45 -1.13 -2.86
CA VAL A 79 9.06 0.14 -3.50
C VAL A 79 8.23 1.00 -2.56
N HIS A 80 7.38 0.38 -1.74
CA HIS A 80 6.61 1.08 -0.72
C HIS A 80 7.50 1.74 0.34
N LEU A 81 8.47 1.00 0.88
CA LEU A 81 9.45 1.57 1.82
C LEU A 81 10.22 2.74 1.21
N GLN A 82 10.69 2.60 -0.02
CA GLN A 82 11.38 3.69 -0.72
C GLN A 82 10.46 4.90 -0.92
N PHE A 83 9.17 4.70 -1.19
CA PHE A 83 8.22 5.79 -1.32
C PHE A 83 8.06 6.57 -0.02
N ILE A 84 7.96 5.86 1.11
CA ILE A 84 7.85 6.45 2.45
C ILE A 84 9.12 7.22 2.82
N GLU A 85 10.30 6.60 2.67
CA GLU A 85 11.59 7.27 2.91
C GLU A 85 11.71 8.56 2.09
N ASN A 86 11.22 8.56 0.84
CA ASN A 86 11.24 9.74 -0.02
C ASN A 86 10.21 10.80 0.38
N MET A 87 9.12 10.44 1.05
CA MET A 87 8.16 11.38 1.62
C MET A 87 8.73 12.06 2.86
N ASP A 88 9.29 11.28 3.80
CA ASP A 88 9.88 11.80 5.03
C ASP A 88 11.04 12.77 4.73
N ASN A 89 11.92 12.40 3.80
CA ASN A 89 13.04 13.25 3.39
C ASN A 89 12.57 14.58 2.74
N LYS A 90 11.41 14.60 2.07
CA LYS A 90 10.84 15.82 1.49
C LYS A 90 10.25 16.74 2.56
N GLU A 91 9.57 16.18 3.56
CA GLU A 91 9.05 16.95 4.69
C GLU A 91 10.19 17.60 5.48
N GLU A 92 11.24 16.84 5.83
CA GLU A 92 12.41 17.40 6.55
C GLU A 92 13.10 18.52 5.77
N THR A 93 13.16 18.39 4.44
CA THR A 93 13.76 19.40 3.58
C THR A 93 12.92 20.68 3.57
N MET A 94 11.60 20.57 3.47
CA MET A 94 10.69 21.73 3.48
C MET A 94 10.70 22.49 4.81
N ASP A 95 10.71 21.77 5.94
CA ASP A 95 10.77 22.38 7.28
C ASP A 95 12.05 23.19 7.48
N ARG A 96 13.20 22.67 7.02
CA ARG A 96 14.47 23.39 7.08
C ARG A 96 14.49 24.66 6.23
N PHE A 97 13.83 24.67 5.07
CA PHE A 97 13.73 25.87 4.23
C PHE A 97 12.78 26.93 4.79
N GLN A 98 11.75 26.54 5.54
CA GLN A 98 10.87 27.50 6.22
C GLN A 98 11.55 28.18 7.42
N MET A 99 12.46 27.50 8.11
CA MET A 99 13.21 28.09 9.23
C MET A 99 14.31 29.09 8.83
N ILE A 100 14.72 29.15 7.56
CA ILE A 100 15.78 30.06 7.09
C ILE A 100 15.23 31.46 6.70
N ASN A 101 13.90 31.66 6.74
CA ASN A 101 13.24 32.92 6.38
C ASN A 101 12.63 33.70 7.57
N LEU A 102 13.13 33.50 8.79
CA LEU A 102 12.84 34.32 9.98
C LEU A 102 14.13 34.96 10.52
#